data_AF-A0AAQ4DZI4-F1
#
_entry.id   AF-A0AAQ4DZI4-F1
#
_cell.length_a   1.000
_cell.length_b   1.000
_cell.length_c   1.000
_cell.angle_alpha   90.00
_cell.angle_beta   90.00
_cell.angle_gamma   90.00
#
_symmetry.space_group_name_H-M   'P 1'
#
loop_
_entity.id
_entity.type
_entity.pdbx_description
1 polymer ?
#
loop_
_entity_poly.entity_id
_entity_poly.type
_entity_poly.pdbx_seq_one_letter_code
_entity_poly.pdbx_strand_id
1 'polypeptide(L)'
;MNSLSVKPDKCAILQETVNQIRRIKQQEASGGGGELQQSEVSSSKPTILGSDVLGPLLLEALDGFLFVVNTEGRIEFVSENVSSFLQYGQGELDGTSIYNILHHGDHGRFSSNLLPMSLGANGLGWTEAGGKSRSFQCRFLLRPPDAAAPEEKRVTPLYENMHISAIFLPYPNGGTAGSGDDSGADSG
;
A
#
# COMPACT_ATOMS: atom_id res chain seq x y z
N MET A 1 24.27 -25.15 41.68
CA MET A 1 24.40 -24.49 40.36
C MET A 1 23.53 -23.24 40.46
N ASN A 2 24.04 -22.20 41.12
CA ASN A 2 23.17 -21.08 41.50
C ASN A 2 23.12 -20.09 40.35
N SER A 3 21.99 -20.08 39.66
CA SER A 3 21.54 -18.99 38.79
C SER A 3 21.44 -17.73 39.65
N LEU A 4 22.56 -17.00 39.78
CA LEU A 4 22.56 -15.69 40.39
C LEU A 4 21.89 -14.75 39.40
N SER A 5 20.62 -14.43 39.67
CA SER A 5 19.96 -13.25 39.14
C SER A 5 20.66 -12.00 39.69
N VAL A 6 21.87 -11.73 39.19
CA VAL A 6 22.60 -10.50 39.46
C VAL A 6 21.84 -9.40 38.73
N LYS A 7 21.15 -8.54 39.48
CA LYS A 7 20.62 -7.30 38.91
C LYS A 7 21.82 -6.53 38.37
N PRO A 8 21.86 -6.19 37.06
CA PRO A 8 22.99 -5.46 36.51
C PRO A 8 23.16 -4.14 37.26
N ASP A 9 24.42 -3.78 37.54
CA ASP A 9 24.70 -2.51 38.19
C ASP A 9 24.32 -1.33 37.28
N LYS A 10 24.06 -0.16 37.85
CA LYS A 10 23.60 1.02 37.09
C LYS A 10 24.59 1.41 35.98
N CYS A 11 25.88 1.18 36.20
CA CYS A 11 26.94 1.53 35.25
C CYS A 11 26.92 0.58 34.04
N ALA A 12 26.76 -0.73 34.28
CA ALA A 12 26.63 -1.75 33.26
C ALA A 12 25.38 -1.54 32.39
N ILE A 13 24.25 -1.15 33.00
CA ILE A 13 23.04 -0.80 32.25
C ILE A 13 23.32 0.40 31.32
N LEU A 14 23.93 1.46 31.84
CA LEU A 14 24.26 2.66 31.06
C LEU A 14 25.26 2.35 29.93
N GLN A 15 26.31 1.59 30.21
CA GLN A 15 27.31 1.20 29.22
C GLN A 15 26.69 0.36 28.10
N GLU A 16 25.87 -0.64 28.44
CA GLU A 16 25.21 -1.45 27.43
C GLU A 16 24.20 -0.62 26.63
N THR A 17 23.49 0.32 27.27
CA THR A 17 22.57 1.23 26.58
C THR A 17 23.31 2.12 25.58
N VAL A 18 24.47 2.69 25.97
CA VAL A 18 25.32 3.49 25.06
C VAL A 18 25.85 2.62 23.91
N ASN A 19 26.24 1.37 24.19
CA ASN A 19 26.67 0.43 23.16
C ASN A 19 25.53 0.11 22.17
N GLN A 20 24.31 -0.13 22.66
CA GLN A 20 23.14 -0.37 21.80
C GLN A 20 22.83 0.85 20.92
N ILE A 21 22.81 2.07 21.49
CA ILE A 21 22.60 3.30 20.71
C ILE A 21 23.66 3.48 19.62
N ARG A 22 24.93 3.16 19.91
CA ARG A 22 26.01 3.23 18.93
C ARG A 22 25.82 2.20 17.81
N ARG A 23 25.41 0.97 18.13
CA ARG A 23 25.10 -0.07 17.13
C ARG A 23 23.96 0.37 16.20
N ILE A 24 22.89 0.93 16.76
CA ILE A 24 21.73 1.44 16.01
C ILE A 24 22.17 2.56 15.05
N LYS A 25 22.91 3.56 15.53
CA LYS A 25 23.44 4.65 14.68
C LYS A 25 24.39 4.18 13.58
N GLN A 26 25.17 3.14 13.83
CA GLN A 26 26.07 2.57 12.82
C GLN A 26 25.31 1.81 11.73
N GLN A 27 24.26 1.07 12.09
CA GLN A 27 23.36 0.44 11.11
C GLN A 27 22.69 1.47 10.21
N GLU A 28 22.22 2.60 10.76
CA GLU A 28 21.65 3.72 10.00
C GLU A 28 22.65 4.32 8.99
N ALA A 29 23.94 4.40 9.33
CA ALA A 29 24.97 4.96 8.45
C ALA A 29 25.44 3.99 7.34
N SER A 30 25.30 2.68 7.54
CA SER A 30 25.73 1.66 6.57
C SER A 30 24.71 1.34 5.47
N GLY A 31 23.47 1.86 5.57
CA GLY A 31 22.43 1.70 4.55
C GLY A 31 22.48 2.70 3.39
N GLY A 32 23.46 3.62 3.37
CA GLY A 32 23.57 4.72 2.40
C GLY A 32 24.95 4.83 1.73
N GLY A 33 25.61 3.69 1.46
CA GLY A 33 26.90 3.67 0.77
C GLY A 33 26.76 3.82 -0.75
N GLY A 34 26.61 5.05 -1.23
CA GLY A 34 26.59 5.37 -2.67
C GLY A 34 26.74 6.86 -2.91
N GLU A 35 27.94 7.39 -2.69
CA GLU A 35 28.30 8.80 -2.87
C GLU A 35 28.37 9.16 -4.36
N LEU A 36 27.28 9.65 -4.96
CA LEU A 36 27.33 10.53 -6.15
C LEU A 36 26.13 11.49 -6.21
N GLN A 37 26.47 12.79 -6.06
CA GLN A 37 25.80 13.98 -6.60
C GLN A 37 24.43 14.46 -6.07
N GLN A 38 24.54 15.50 -5.23
CA GLN A 38 23.70 16.71 -5.16
C GLN A 38 22.39 16.71 -5.97
N SER A 39 21.25 16.59 -5.29
CA SER A 39 20.21 17.62 -5.21
C SER A 39 18.93 17.02 -4.61
N GLU A 40 18.22 17.89 -3.90
CA GLU A 40 16.91 17.69 -3.29
C GLU A 40 16.87 16.99 -1.93
N VAL A 41 16.13 17.64 -1.04
CA VAL A 41 15.97 17.34 0.38
C VAL A 41 15.29 15.98 0.53
N SER A 42 16.07 14.91 0.72
CA SER A 42 15.52 13.62 1.11
C SER A 42 15.09 13.68 2.57
N SER A 43 13.79 13.82 2.81
CA SER A 43 13.13 13.73 4.12
C SER A 43 13.02 12.29 4.64
N SER A 44 13.84 11.37 4.12
CA SER A 44 13.95 10.00 4.58
C SER A 44 14.64 10.01 5.95
N LYS A 45 13.92 10.40 7.00
CA LYS A 45 14.29 9.93 8.34
C LYS A 45 14.34 8.41 8.25
N PRO A 46 15.49 7.76 8.53
CA PRO A 46 15.51 6.31 8.61
C PRO A 46 14.46 5.94 9.67
N THR A 47 13.46 5.17 9.25
CA THR A 47 12.40 4.76 10.16
C THR A 47 13.07 3.82 11.16
N ILE A 48 12.97 4.13 12.45
CA ILE A 48 13.54 3.32 13.55
C ILE A 48 13.04 1.87 13.49
N LEU A 49 11.92 1.65 12.80
CA LEU A 49 11.28 0.37 12.56
C LEU A 49 11.54 -0.07 11.11
N GLY A 50 11.95 -1.32 10.92
CA GLY A 50 12.05 -1.92 9.59
C GLY A 50 10.67 -1.97 8.88
N SER A 51 10.69 -2.02 7.55
CA SER A 51 9.47 -2.13 6.72
C SER A 51 8.53 -3.26 7.16
N ASP A 52 9.11 -4.37 7.63
CA ASP A 52 8.39 -5.58 8.02
C ASP A 52 7.56 -5.40 9.30
N VAL A 53 7.92 -4.41 10.12
CA VAL A 53 7.21 -4.07 11.36
C VAL A 53 6.25 -2.91 11.15
N LEU A 54 6.56 -2.00 10.22
CA LEU A 54 5.75 -0.82 9.97
C LEU A 54 4.39 -1.15 9.35
N GLY A 55 4.33 -2.11 8.42
CA GLY A 55 3.09 -2.53 7.77
C GLY A 55 2.01 -3.00 8.76
N PRO A 56 2.31 -4.00 9.62
CA PRO A 56 1.38 -4.45 10.66
C PRO A 56 0.97 -3.35 11.63
N LEU A 57 1.90 -2.50 12.09
CA LEU A 57 1.58 -1.40 13.00
C LEU A 57 0.66 -0.36 12.37
N LEU A 58 0.84 -0.06 11.08
CA LEU A 58 -0.05 0.84 10.36
C LEU A 58 -1.47 0.26 10.27
N LEU A 59 -1.59 -1.05 9.99
CA LEU A 59 -2.87 -1.74 9.93
C LEU A 59 -3.52 -1.90 11.31
N GLU A 60 -2.76 -2.02 12.39
CA GLU A 60 -3.29 -2.02 13.76
C GLU A 60 -3.83 -0.65 14.16
N ALA A 61 -3.19 0.42 13.71
CA ALA A 61 -3.66 1.79 13.95
C ALA A 61 -4.84 2.18 13.04
N LEU A 62 -5.00 1.49 11.90
CA LEU A 62 -6.07 1.70 10.94
C LEU A 62 -7.27 0.80 11.28
N ASP A 63 -8.44 1.40 11.46
CA ASP A 63 -9.70 0.64 11.48
C ASP A 63 -10.14 0.31 10.03
N GLY A 64 -9.35 -0.52 9.36
CA GLY A 64 -9.54 -0.86 7.97
C GLY A 64 -8.43 -1.72 7.38
N PHE A 65 -8.50 -1.93 6.08
CA PHE A 65 -7.53 -2.71 5.31
C PHE A 65 -7.08 -1.93 4.09
N LEU A 66 -5.95 -2.33 3.51
CA LEU A 66 -5.40 -1.73 2.31
C LEU A 66 -5.64 -2.63 1.11
N PHE A 67 -5.86 -2.03 -0.05
CA PHE A 67 -5.91 -2.73 -1.32
C PHE A 67 -5.40 -1.84 -2.46
N VAL A 68 -4.89 -2.47 -3.50
CA VAL A 68 -4.47 -1.84 -4.75
C VAL A 68 -5.29 -2.45 -5.87
N VAL A 69 -5.87 -1.59 -6.69
CA VAL A 69 -6.63 -1.96 -7.87
C VAL A 69 -6.06 -1.24 -9.08
N ASN A 70 -5.92 -1.98 -10.18
CA ASN A 70 -5.51 -1.39 -11.44
C ASN A 70 -6.68 -0.66 -12.12
N THR A 71 -6.41 -0.08 -13.30
CA THR A 71 -7.40 0.69 -14.07
C THR A 71 -8.56 -0.17 -14.60
N GLU A 72 -8.40 -1.49 -14.69
CA GLU A 72 -9.45 -2.43 -15.07
C GLU A 72 -10.32 -2.86 -13.87
N GLY A 73 -9.95 -2.46 -12.65
CA GLY A 73 -10.60 -2.88 -11.41
C GLY A 73 -10.17 -4.26 -10.91
N ARG A 74 -9.06 -4.80 -11.39
CA ARG A 74 -8.44 -6.01 -10.83
C ARG A 74 -7.68 -5.65 -9.56
N ILE A 75 -7.87 -6.43 -8.51
CA ILE A 75 -7.13 -6.33 -7.25
C ILE A 75 -5.73 -6.90 -7.49
N GLU A 76 -4.70 -6.07 -7.33
CA GLU A 76 -3.28 -6.47 -7.43
C GLU A 76 -2.63 -6.68 -6.06
N PHE A 77 -3.25 -6.13 -5.02
CA PHE A 77 -2.83 -6.32 -3.65
C PHE A 77 -4.02 -6.11 -2.72
N VAL A 78 -4.06 -6.88 -1.63
CA VAL A 78 -4.96 -6.65 -0.49
C VAL A 78 -4.24 -7.10 0.77
N SER A 79 -4.40 -6.38 1.88
CA SER A 79 -3.78 -6.76 3.16
C SER A 79 -4.47 -7.99 3.78
N GLU A 80 -3.70 -8.78 4.54
CA GLU A 80 -4.17 -10.03 5.16
C GLU A 80 -5.35 -9.82 6.12
N ASN A 81 -5.43 -8.65 6.77
CA ASN A 81 -6.48 -8.32 7.73
C ASN A 81 -7.88 -8.09 7.10
N VAL A 82 -8.02 -8.17 5.77
CA VAL A 82 -9.31 -8.05 5.07
C VAL A 82 -10.35 -9.06 5.57
N SER A 83 -9.92 -10.23 6.04
CA SER A 83 -10.80 -11.24 6.62
C SER A 83 -11.56 -10.76 7.86
N SER A 84 -10.98 -9.83 8.61
CA SER A 84 -11.62 -9.27 9.82
C SER A 84 -12.80 -8.34 9.50
N PHE A 85 -12.84 -7.81 8.28
CA PHE A 85 -13.90 -6.90 7.81
C PHE A 85 -14.87 -7.65 6.91
N LEU A 86 -14.39 -8.12 5.76
CA LEU A 86 -15.25 -8.68 4.72
C LEU A 86 -15.46 -10.19 4.82
N GLN A 87 -14.76 -10.86 5.75
CA GLN A 87 -14.75 -12.32 5.89
C GLN A 87 -14.17 -13.04 4.67
N TYR A 88 -13.44 -12.32 3.80
CA TYR A 88 -12.68 -12.91 2.70
C TYR A 88 -11.24 -13.20 3.08
N GLY A 89 -10.69 -14.32 2.61
CA GLY A 89 -9.24 -14.57 2.64
C GLY A 89 -8.53 -13.76 1.55
N GLN A 90 -7.29 -13.35 1.82
CA GLN A 90 -6.47 -12.55 0.90
C GLN A 90 -6.36 -13.22 -0.49
N GLY A 91 -6.03 -14.51 -0.54
CA GLY A 91 -5.85 -15.25 -1.78
C GLY A 91 -7.14 -15.48 -2.59
N GLU A 92 -8.31 -15.19 -2.02
CA GLU A 92 -9.60 -15.28 -2.73
C GLU A 92 -10.00 -13.95 -3.37
N LEU A 93 -9.39 -12.85 -2.94
CA LEU A 93 -9.58 -11.53 -3.53
C LEU A 93 -8.45 -11.17 -4.49
N ASP A 94 -7.23 -11.62 -4.21
CA ASP A 94 -6.06 -11.34 -5.03
C ASP A 94 -6.26 -11.80 -6.48
N GLY A 95 -5.92 -10.93 -7.43
CA GLY A 95 -6.14 -11.14 -8.85
C GLY A 95 -7.60 -11.16 -9.30
N THR A 96 -8.59 -10.99 -8.41
CA THR A 96 -10.01 -10.94 -8.77
C THR A 96 -10.46 -9.52 -9.10
N SER A 97 -11.68 -9.39 -9.64
CA SER A 97 -12.28 -8.08 -9.90
C SER A 97 -12.91 -7.53 -8.62
N ILE A 98 -12.58 -6.28 -8.28
CA ILE A 98 -13.19 -5.55 -7.14
C ILE A 98 -14.71 -5.45 -7.28
N TYR A 99 -15.23 -5.45 -8.51
CA TYR A 99 -16.66 -5.40 -8.80
C TYR A 99 -17.42 -6.66 -8.35
N ASN A 100 -16.71 -7.77 -8.08
CA ASN A 100 -17.31 -8.99 -7.53
C ASN A 100 -17.75 -8.81 -6.08
N ILE A 101 -17.10 -7.93 -5.34
CA ILE A 101 -17.38 -7.66 -3.92
C ILE A 101 -17.97 -6.27 -3.69
N LEU A 102 -18.15 -5.46 -4.74
CA LEU A 102 -18.86 -4.18 -4.64
C LEU A 102 -20.33 -4.36 -4.98
N HIS A 103 -21.19 -3.69 -4.21
CA HIS A 103 -22.60 -3.55 -4.55
C HIS A 103 -22.74 -2.89 -5.94
N HIS A 104 -23.59 -3.45 -6.82
CA HIS A 104 -23.78 -2.97 -8.19
C HIS A 104 -24.10 -1.47 -8.29
N GLY A 105 -24.91 -0.96 -7.36
CA GLY A 105 -25.25 0.47 -7.26
C GLY A 105 -24.06 1.41 -6.99
N ASP A 106 -22.91 0.88 -6.58
CA ASP A 106 -21.71 1.66 -6.27
C ASP A 106 -20.63 1.54 -7.36
N HIS A 107 -20.83 0.69 -8.38
CA HIS A 107 -19.85 0.45 -9.45
C HIS A 107 -19.45 1.73 -10.20
N GLY A 108 -20.43 2.57 -10.58
CA GLY A 108 -20.15 3.84 -11.27
C GLY A 108 -19.42 4.87 -10.40
N ARG A 109 -19.70 4.88 -9.09
CA ARG A 109 -18.98 5.72 -8.14
C ARG A 109 -17.53 5.25 -7.99
N PHE A 110 -17.32 3.94 -7.90
CA PHE A 110 -15.98 3.39 -7.78
C PHE A 110 -15.15 3.64 -9.05
N SER A 111 -15.70 3.33 -10.23
CA SER A 111 -14.99 3.48 -11.51
C SER A 111 -14.63 4.94 -11.84
N SER A 112 -15.51 5.89 -11.56
CA SER A 112 -15.19 7.33 -11.71
C SER A 112 -14.05 7.79 -10.80
N ASN A 113 -13.84 7.12 -9.67
CA ASN A 113 -12.74 7.39 -8.75
C ASN A 113 -11.43 6.67 -9.13
N LEU A 114 -11.49 5.59 -9.92
CA LEU A 114 -10.29 4.92 -10.46
C LEU A 114 -9.57 5.73 -11.54
N LEU A 115 -10.30 6.58 -12.26
CA LEU A 115 -9.71 7.38 -13.33
C LEU A 115 -9.03 8.63 -12.77
N PRO A 116 -7.80 8.96 -13.20
CA PRO A 116 -7.24 10.29 -12.96
C PRO A 116 -8.19 11.28 -13.64
N MET A 117 -8.89 12.11 -12.86
CA MET A 117 -9.77 13.13 -13.42
C MET A 117 -8.87 14.16 -14.10
N SER A 118 -8.74 14.03 -15.41
CA SER A 118 -8.49 15.13 -16.31
C SER A 118 -9.20 14.86 -17.63
N LEU A 119 -10.54 14.85 -17.60
CA LEU A 119 -11.33 15.06 -18.80
C LEU A 119 -12.66 15.76 -18.45
N GLY A 120 -12.54 16.91 -17.80
CA GLY A 120 -13.60 17.92 -17.71
C GLY A 120 -13.35 19.01 -18.74
N ALA A 121 -14.31 19.19 -19.63
CA ALA A 121 -14.34 20.14 -20.74
C ALA A 121 -13.87 21.56 -20.37
N ASN A 122 -12.70 21.95 -20.87
CA ASN A 122 -12.35 23.24 -21.49
C ASN A 122 -10.82 23.32 -21.56
N GLY A 123 -10.29 23.54 -22.76
CA GLY A 123 -8.85 23.54 -23.03
C GLY A 123 -8.03 24.49 -22.14
N LEU A 124 -6.76 24.13 -21.99
CA LEU A 124 -5.68 24.79 -21.25
C LEU A 124 -5.69 24.61 -19.73
N GLY A 125 -4.86 23.67 -19.27
CA GLY A 125 -4.42 23.60 -17.87
C GLY A 125 -3.83 22.24 -17.52
N TRP A 126 -2.57 22.00 -17.88
CA TRP A 126 -1.74 21.08 -17.09
C TRP A 126 -1.50 21.78 -15.74
N THR A 127 -2.49 21.76 -14.86
CA THR A 127 -2.28 22.16 -13.46
C THR A 127 -1.65 20.97 -12.77
N GLU A 128 -0.48 21.22 -12.19
CA GLU A 128 0.36 20.30 -11.43
C GLU A 128 -0.38 19.08 -10.88
N ALA A 129 0.14 17.90 -11.22
CA ALA A 129 -0.30 16.60 -10.77
C ALA A 129 -0.03 16.39 -9.26
N GLY A 130 -0.55 17.27 -8.41
CA GLY A 130 -0.79 17.01 -7.01
C GLY A 130 -2.09 16.22 -6.90
N GLY A 131 -2.00 14.89 -7.03
CA GLY A 131 -3.13 13.99 -6.96
C GLY A 131 -3.91 14.17 -5.65
N LYS A 132 -5.04 14.88 -5.71
CA LYS A 132 -5.92 15.07 -4.55
C LYS A 132 -6.42 13.70 -4.09
N SER A 133 -6.16 13.35 -2.82
CA SER A 133 -6.76 12.20 -2.15
C SER A 133 -8.27 12.25 -2.34
N ARG A 134 -8.86 11.15 -2.80
CA ARG A 134 -10.30 11.03 -2.99
C ARG A 134 -10.89 10.17 -1.91
N SER A 135 -11.98 10.65 -1.32
CA SER A 135 -12.69 9.92 -0.27
C SER A 135 -14.14 9.71 -0.66
N PHE A 136 -14.61 8.46 -0.60
CA PHE A 136 -15.96 8.09 -0.95
C PHE A 136 -16.39 6.82 -0.22
N GLN A 137 -17.70 6.58 -0.14
CA GLN A 137 -18.26 5.41 0.53
C GLN A 137 -18.75 4.39 -0.50
N CYS A 138 -18.50 3.11 -0.23
CA CYS A 138 -18.98 1.98 -1.03
C CYS A 138 -19.47 0.86 -0.11
N ARG A 139 -20.40 0.06 -0.61
CA ARG A 139 -20.89 -1.14 0.05
C ARG A 139 -20.14 -2.36 -0.45
N PHE A 140 -19.43 -3.02 0.44
CA PHE A 140 -18.71 -4.26 0.17
C PHE A 140 -19.53 -5.45 0.63
N LEU A 141 -19.61 -6.47 -0.21
CA LEU A 141 -20.25 -7.74 0.10
C LEU A 141 -19.42 -8.45 1.17
N LEU A 142 -20.09 -8.95 2.21
CA LEU A 142 -19.49 -9.89 3.15
C LEU A 142 -19.53 -11.30 2.56
N ARG A 143 -18.49 -12.09 2.84
CA ARG A 143 -18.45 -13.49 2.40
C ARG A 143 -19.68 -14.23 2.95
N PRO A 144 -20.48 -14.89 2.08
CA PRO A 144 -21.54 -15.76 2.54
C PRO A 144 -20.96 -16.92 3.37
N PRO A 145 -21.65 -17.36 4.44
CA PRO A 145 -21.27 -18.56 5.15
C PRO A 145 -21.21 -19.76 4.19
N ASP A 146 -20.26 -20.66 4.42
CA ASP A 146 -20.02 -21.82 3.56
C ASP A 146 -21.29 -22.67 3.35
N ALA A 147 -21.38 -23.33 2.20
CA ALA A 147 -22.55 -24.06 1.69
C ALA A 147 -22.98 -25.26 2.57
N ALA A 148 -22.25 -25.55 3.65
CA ALA A 148 -22.66 -26.49 4.70
C ALA A 148 -23.76 -25.93 5.62
N ALA A 149 -24.13 -24.65 5.49
CA ALA A 149 -25.26 -24.08 6.22
C ALA A 149 -26.61 -24.59 5.67
N PRO A 150 -27.58 -24.93 6.54
CA PRO A 150 -28.88 -25.43 6.11
C PRO A 150 -29.57 -24.44 5.14
N GLU A 151 -30.15 -24.99 4.07
CA GLU A 151 -30.67 -24.28 2.88
C GLU A 151 -31.74 -23.21 3.16
N GLU A 152 -32.32 -23.23 4.36
CA GLU A 152 -33.25 -22.22 4.88
C GLU A 152 -32.56 -20.87 5.22
N LYS A 153 -31.22 -20.86 5.29
CA LYS A 153 -30.35 -19.68 5.32
C LYS A 153 -29.73 -19.42 3.93
N ARG A 154 -30.51 -19.37 2.85
CA ARG A 154 -30.06 -18.63 1.65
C ARG A 154 -30.01 -17.14 2.02
N VAL A 155 -28.90 -16.77 2.66
CA VAL A 155 -28.69 -15.48 3.33
C VAL A 155 -28.72 -14.40 2.26
N THR A 156 -29.65 -13.46 2.38
CA THR A 156 -29.64 -12.20 1.63
C THR A 156 -28.23 -11.63 1.66
N PRO A 157 -27.63 -11.23 0.52
CA PRO A 157 -26.26 -10.73 0.50
C PRO A 157 -26.14 -9.57 1.49
N LEU A 158 -25.26 -9.74 2.48
CA LEU A 158 -25.01 -8.75 3.51
C LEU A 158 -23.88 -7.85 3.06
N TYR A 159 -24.08 -6.54 3.18
CA TYR A 159 -23.09 -5.55 2.78
C TYR A 159 -22.64 -4.71 3.96
N GLU A 160 -21.36 -4.38 3.97
CA GLU A 160 -20.74 -3.47 4.91
C GLU A 160 -20.41 -2.14 4.21
N ASN A 161 -20.75 -1.02 4.86
CA ASN A 161 -20.41 0.30 4.33
C ASN A 161 -18.97 0.63 4.71
N MET A 162 -18.12 0.85 3.72
CA MET A 162 -16.72 1.20 3.93
C MET A 162 -16.42 2.59 3.37
N HIS A 163 -15.62 3.35 4.11
CA HIS A 163 -15.07 4.61 3.66
C HIS A 163 -13.71 4.38 3.01
N ILE A 164 -13.61 4.68 1.72
CA ILE A 164 -12.41 4.51 0.92
C ILE A 164 -11.71 5.86 0.83
N SER A 165 -10.44 5.90 1.21
CA SER A 165 -9.52 7.02 0.93
C SER A 165 -8.45 6.53 -0.03
N ALA A 166 -8.42 7.08 -1.25
CA ALA A 166 -7.59 6.60 -2.33
C ALA A 166 -6.69 7.70 -2.90
N ILE A 167 -5.47 7.30 -3.27
CA ILE A 167 -4.50 8.09 -4.03
C ILE A 167 -4.23 7.34 -5.32
N PHE A 168 -4.30 8.05 -6.45
CA PHE A 168 -3.93 7.48 -7.75
C PHE A 168 -2.42 7.57 -7.93
N LEU A 169 -1.77 6.43 -8.11
CA LEU A 169 -0.35 6.35 -8.41
C LEU A 169 -0.19 5.95 -9.87
N PRO A 170 0.50 6.75 -10.70
CA PRO A 170 0.86 6.31 -12.04
C PRO A 170 1.80 5.11 -11.94
N TYR A 171 1.57 4.07 -12.76
CA TYR A 171 2.54 3.00 -12.89
C TYR A 171 3.88 3.61 -13.36
N PRO A 172 5.01 3.28 -12.72
CA PRO A 172 6.30 3.75 -13.18
C PRO A 172 6.51 3.22 -14.61
N ASN A 173 6.54 4.13 -15.58
CA ASN A 173 6.78 3.80 -16.99
C ASN A 173 8.02 2.90 -17.10
N GLY A 174 7.83 1.67 -17.56
CA GLY A 174 8.91 0.87 -18.11
C GLY A 174 9.47 1.62 -19.31
N GLY A 175 10.70 2.13 -19.19
CA GLY A 175 11.31 3.01 -20.18
C GLY A 175 11.21 2.46 -21.60
N THR A 176 10.65 3.25 -22.51
CA THR A 176 10.86 3.09 -23.94
C THR A 176 12.34 3.29 -24.21
N ALA A 177 13.06 2.18 -24.42
CA ALA A 177 14.38 2.21 -25.06
C ALA A 177 14.20 2.86 -26.43
N GLY A 178 14.71 4.09 -26.58
CA GLY A 178 14.79 4.74 -27.87
C GLY A 178 15.70 3.93 -28.78
N SER A 179 15.14 3.32 -29.82
CA SER A 179 15.91 2.91 -30.99
C SER A 179 16.37 4.19 -31.67
N GLY A 180 17.62 4.58 -31.39
CA GLY A 180 18.34 5.56 -32.18
C GLY A 180 18.65 4.94 -33.53
N ASP A 181 17.85 5.29 -34.52
CA ASP A 181 18.13 4.95 -35.91
C ASP A 181 19.24 5.89 -36.40
N ASP A 182 20.47 5.40 -36.33
CA ASP A 182 21.66 5.98 -36.96
C ASP A 182 21.58 5.75 -38.47
N SER A 183 20.97 6.69 -39.20
CA SER A 183 21.06 6.72 -40.66
C SER A 183 22.33 7.47 -41.05
N GLY A 184 23.41 6.70 -41.19
CA GLY A 184 24.69 7.14 -41.74
C GLY A 184 24.54 7.72 -43.15
N ALA A 185 25.28 8.81 -43.36
CA ALA A 185 25.54 9.39 -44.67
C ALA A 185 26.31 8.39 -45.53
N ASP A 186 25.84 8.16 -46.76
CA ASP A 186 26.67 7.63 -47.83
C ASP A 186 26.62 8.59 -49.04
N SER A 187 27.78 8.73 -49.63
CA SER A 187 28.17 9.75 -50.60
C SER A 187 27.95 9.24 -52.01
N GLY A 188 27.43 10.09 -52.90
CA GLY A 188 27.36 9.85 -54.35
C GLY A 188 26.87 11.06 -55.10
#